data_AF-A0A3M7SZF6-F1
#
_entry.id   AF-A0A3M7SZF6-F1
#
_cell.length_a   1.000
_cell.length_b   1.000
_cell.length_c   1.000
_cell.angle_alpha   90.00
_cell.angle_beta   90.00
_cell.angle_gamma   90.00
#
_symmetry.space_group_name_H-M   'P 1'
#
loop_
_entity.id
_entity.type
_entity.pdbx_description
1 polymer ?
#
loop_
_entity_poly.entity_id
_entity_poly.type
_entity_poly.pdbx_seq_one_letter_code
_entity_poly.pdbx_strand_id
1 'polypeptide(L)'
;MKTLEYVLVYFGILILLNQTNENILANDLIYKSQVKKKIENCQKIHSCKYFLRFVDIYDEMPTIYIITPTYLRETQMADLTRLRNTLLLVPKIVWIIVEDSLEKSDKISSFAMESNLNIVHLAEKTLKLEKPSKYSAHKGVEQRNRGIYWIKEKQPQNAIVYFADDDNSYSLKLFEDIRSVKKIGVWPVALVGGLKYEAPICNNDKVVDWFYAYNQRRYVPTDMASFAINVQLLYQFDDSYFERFTKSDLEGSFLKRLNIKVADFEPKAEVCSKIHVWHTRTMLVKIRKGEIVERKI
;
A
#
# COMPACT_ATOMS: atom_id res chain seq x y z
N MET A 1 -22.26 22.54 -16.29
CA MET A 1 -22.50 21.33 -17.10
C MET A 1 -21.26 20.82 -17.86
N LYS A 2 -20.02 21.06 -17.37
CA LYS A 2 -18.75 20.62 -18.00
C LYS A 2 -17.83 19.80 -17.07
N THR A 3 -18.32 19.45 -15.88
CA THR A 3 -17.56 18.72 -14.85
C THR A 3 -17.93 17.23 -14.77
N LEU A 4 -19.04 16.83 -15.41
CA LEU A 4 -19.48 15.43 -15.46
C LEU A 4 -18.73 14.58 -16.51
N GLU A 5 -18.17 15.21 -17.55
CA GLU A 5 -17.46 14.51 -18.63
C GLU A 5 -16.10 13.94 -18.18
N TYR A 6 -15.43 14.54 -17.19
CA TYR A 6 -14.14 14.04 -16.69
C TYR A 6 -14.29 12.84 -15.76
N VAL A 7 -15.39 12.76 -15.00
CA VAL A 7 -15.72 11.60 -14.17
C VAL A 7 -16.15 10.43 -15.05
N LEU A 8 -16.84 10.70 -16.16
CA LEU A 8 -17.24 9.71 -17.16
C LEU A 8 -16.07 9.14 -17.98
N VAL A 9 -14.87 9.71 -17.95
CA VAL A 9 -13.70 9.06 -18.58
C VAL A 9 -13.16 7.95 -17.67
N TYR A 10 -13.14 8.19 -16.36
CA TYR A 10 -12.72 7.19 -15.37
C TYR A 10 -13.76 6.06 -15.23
N PHE A 11 -15.03 6.41 -15.13
CA PHE A 11 -16.13 5.45 -15.08
C PHE A 11 -16.50 4.88 -16.45
N GLY A 12 -16.35 5.64 -17.53
CA GLY A 12 -16.68 5.19 -18.88
C GLY A 12 -15.70 4.16 -19.41
N ILE A 13 -14.42 4.20 -19.01
CA ILE A 13 -13.47 3.12 -19.33
C ILE A 13 -13.79 1.86 -18.50
N LEU A 14 -14.14 2.01 -17.22
CA LEU A 14 -14.62 0.90 -16.39
C LEU A 14 -15.95 0.30 -16.90
N ILE A 15 -16.88 1.12 -17.39
CA ILE A 15 -18.14 0.67 -18.01
C ILE A 15 -17.88 0.07 -19.40
N LEU A 16 -16.95 0.62 -20.19
CA LEU A 16 -16.54 0.04 -21.48
C LEU A 16 -15.80 -1.31 -21.30
N LEU A 17 -15.08 -1.49 -20.18
CA LEU A 17 -14.40 -2.74 -19.84
C LEU A 17 -15.33 -3.75 -19.14
N ASN A 18 -16.33 -3.31 -18.34
CA ASN A 18 -17.31 -4.22 -17.71
C ASN A 18 -18.54 -4.53 -18.60
N GLN A 19 -18.79 -3.78 -19.67
CA GLN A 19 -19.84 -4.08 -20.65
C GLN A 19 -19.34 -4.89 -21.84
N THR A 20 -18.23 -5.62 -21.71
CA THR A 20 -17.89 -6.70 -22.64
C THR A 20 -18.80 -7.90 -22.39
N ASN A 21 -20.10 -7.73 -22.69
CA ASN A 21 -20.85 -8.82 -23.27
C ASN A 21 -20.15 -9.14 -24.59
N GLU A 22 -19.51 -10.30 -24.67
CA GLU A 22 -18.76 -10.80 -25.82
C GLU A 22 -19.56 -10.80 -27.15
N ASN A 23 -20.86 -10.53 -27.11
CA ASN A 23 -21.76 -10.58 -28.26
C ASN A 23 -22.01 -9.24 -29.00
N ILE A 24 -21.46 -8.09 -28.57
CA ILE A 24 -21.70 -6.79 -29.25
C ILE A 24 -20.48 -6.32 -30.08
N LEU A 25 -19.30 -6.91 -29.88
CA LEU A 25 -18.03 -6.36 -30.41
C LEU A 25 -17.71 -6.68 -31.88
N ALA A 26 -18.55 -7.40 -32.62
CA ALA A 26 -18.15 -7.87 -33.94
C ALA A 26 -18.31 -6.85 -35.09
N ASN A 27 -19.36 -6.02 -35.16
CA ASN A 27 -19.78 -5.52 -36.50
C ASN A 27 -20.03 -4.01 -36.72
N ASP A 28 -19.82 -3.10 -35.77
CA ASP A 28 -20.09 -1.67 -36.05
C ASP A 28 -18.81 -0.81 -36.19
N LEU A 29 -18.49 -0.44 -37.44
CA LEU A 29 -17.39 0.47 -37.79
C LEU A 29 -17.55 1.86 -37.16
N ILE A 30 -18.80 2.32 -36.95
CA ILE A 30 -19.10 3.60 -36.33
C ILE A 30 -18.71 3.56 -34.85
N TYR A 31 -19.03 2.47 -34.16
CA TYR A 31 -18.65 2.27 -32.77
C TYR A 31 -17.12 2.26 -32.59
N LYS A 32 -16.40 1.51 -33.43
CA LYS A 32 -14.92 1.48 -33.41
C LYS A 32 -14.30 2.87 -33.61
N SER A 33 -14.85 3.67 -34.54
CA SER A 33 -14.40 5.05 -34.79
C SER A 33 -14.65 5.97 -33.58
N GLN A 34 -15.83 5.87 -32.96
CA GLN A 34 -16.18 6.65 -31.76
C GLN A 34 -15.29 6.29 -30.56
N VAL A 35 -15.01 5.00 -30.34
CA VAL A 35 -14.11 4.54 -29.29
C VAL A 35 -12.69 5.06 -29.53
N LYS A 36 -12.18 4.97 -30.76
CA LYS A 36 -10.85 5.49 -31.12
C LYS A 36 -10.72 6.98 -30.84
N LYS A 37 -11.70 7.79 -31.25
CA LYS A 37 -11.74 9.23 -31.00
C LYS A 37 -11.79 9.56 -29.49
N LYS A 38 -12.52 8.76 -28.70
CA LYS A 38 -12.53 8.89 -27.23
C LYS A 38 -11.16 8.59 -26.63
N ILE A 39 -10.50 7.52 -27.06
CA ILE A 39 -9.12 7.17 -26.61
C ILE A 39 -8.14 8.29 -26.97
N GLU A 40 -8.16 8.80 -28.20
CA GLU A 40 -7.30 9.91 -28.64
C GLU A 40 -7.49 11.17 -27.81
N ASN A 41 -8.74 11.51 -27.45
CA ASN A 41 -9.01 12.61 -26.53
C ASN A 41 -8.54 12.32 -25.11
N CYS A 42 -8.66 11.06 -24.67
CA CYS A 42 -8.23 10.59 -23.36
C CYS A 42 -6.71 10.69 -23.18
N GLN A 43 -5.93 10.39 -24.22
CA GLN A 43 -4.47 10.49 -24.21
C GLN A 43 -3.95 11.91 -23.95
N LYS A 44 -4.79 12.94 -24.15
CA LYS A 44 -4.48 14.34 -23.82
C LYS A 44 -4.57 14.64 -22.32
N ILE A 45 -5.25 13.78 -21.55
CA ILE A 45 -5.43 13.90 -20.10
C ILE A 45 -4.37 13.04 -19.41
N HIS A 46 -3.57 13.63 -18.52
CA HIS A 46 -2.46 12.94 -17.86
C HIS A 46 -2.87 11.65 -17.13
N SER A 47 -3.94 11.71 -16.33
CA SER A 47 -4.43 10.53 -15.60
C SER A 47 -4.87 9.43 -16.55
N CYS A 48 -5.62 9.76 -17.60
CA CYS A 48 -6.02 8.74 -18.58
C CYS A 48 -4.82 8.16 -19.33
N LYS A 49 -3.87 9.01 -19.77
CA LYS A 49 -2.63 8.53 -20.40
C LYS A 49 -1.87 7.57 -19.49
N TYR A 50 -1.83 7.83 -18.18
CA TYR A 50 -1.25 6.93 -17.20
C TYR A 50 -1.98 5.58 -17.17
N PHE A 51 -3.32 5.58 -17.05
CA PHE A 51 -4.12 4.35 -17.01
C PHE A 51 -4.05 3.53 -18.29
N LEU A 52 -4.03 4.18 -19.45
CA LEU A 52 -3.94 3.53 -20.75
C LEU A 52 -2.67 2.67 -20.90
N ARG A 53 -1.59 2.96 -20.15
CA ARG A 53 -0.37 2.12 -20.13
C ARG A 53 -0.61 0.70 -19.59
N PHE A 54 -1.69 0.51 -18.83
CA PHE A 54 -1.98 -0.74 -18.16
C PHE A 54 -3.09 -1.55 -18.82
N VAL A 55 -3.82 -0.99 -19.79
CA VAL A 55 -5.00 -1.65 -20.39
C VAL A 55 -4.62 -2.98 -21.02
N ASP A 56 -3.58 -3.00 -21.85
CA ASP A 56 -3.19 -4.19 -22.61
C ASP A 56 -2.54 -5.27 -21.73
N ILE A 57 -2.08 -4.91 -20.53
CA ILE A 57 -1.37 -5.81 -19.61
C ILE A 57 -2.15 -6.06 -18.32
N TYR A 58 -3.39 -5.56 -18.21
CA TYR A 58 -4.12 -5.50 -16.94
C TYR A 58 -4.30 -6.89 -16.32
N ASP A 59 -4.63 -7.89 -17.13
CA ASP A 59 -4.87 -9.25 -16.67
C ASP A 59 -3.59 -9.96 -16.22
N GLU A 60 -2.46 -9.66 -16.86
CA GLU A 60 -1.14 -10.24 -16.54
C GLU A 60 -0.46 -9.56 -15.34
N MET A 61 -0.82 -8.31 -15.05
CA MET A 61 -0.24 -7.56 -13.94
C MET A 61 -0.49 -8.26 -12.59
N PRO A 62 0.49 -8.25 -11.68
CA PRO A 62 0.23 -8.70 -10.32
C PRO A 62 -0.69 -7.73 -9.58
N THR A 63 -1.54 -8.30 -8.73
CA THR A 63 -2.39 -7.53 -7.80
C THR A 63 -1.57 -7.10 -6.59
N ILE A 64 -1.64 -5.82 -6.22
CA ILE A 64 -0.96 -5.31 -5.02
C ILE A 64 -1.92 -5.40 -3.83
N TYR A 65 -1.58 -6.21 -2.84
CA TYR A 65 -2.27 -6.28 -1.55
C TYR A 65 -1.59 -5.33 -0.58
N ILE A 66 -2.31 -4.28 -0.21
CA ILE A 66 -1.80 -3.20 0.63
C ILE A 66 -2.36 -3.40 2.04
N ILE A 67 -1.51 -3.75 3.00
CA ILE A 67 -1.90 -3.91 4.40
C ILE A 67 -1.67 -2.59 5.12
N THR A 68 -2.76 -2.00 5.63
CA THR A 68 -2.74 -0.74 6.36
C THR A 68 -3.30 -0.92 7.76
N PRO A 69 -2.45 -0.97 8.80
CA PRO A 69 -2.92 -0.87 10.17
C PRO A 69 -3.44 0.54 10.45
N THR A 70 -4.55 0.66 11.15
CA THR A 70 -5.10 1.95 11.58
C THR A 70 -5.68 1.87 12.98
N TYR A 71 -5.87 3.01 13.64
CA TYR A 71 -6.47 3.10 14.97
C TYR A 71 -7.22 4.41 15.15
N LEU A 72 -8.20 4.39 16.07
CA LEU A 72 -9.01 5.56 16.38
C LEU A 72 -8.14 6.70 16.92
N ARG A 73 -8.15 7.80 16.17
CA ARG A 73 -7.57 9.09 16.53
C ARG A 73 -8.23 10.19 15.69
N GLU A 74 -7.96 11.42 16.08
CA GLU A 74 -8.54 12.65 15.53
C GLU A 74 -8.22 12.80 14.04
N THR A 75 -7.00 12.43 13.64
CA THR A 75 -6.54 12.53 12.24
C THR A 75 -6.83 11.28 11.41
N GLN A 76 -7.41 10.22 12.00
CA GLN A 76 -7.57 8.90 11.36
C GLN A 76 -8.22 9.02 9.97
N MET A 77 -9.35 9.73 9.88
CA MET A 77 -10.07 9.84 8.61
C MET A 77 -9.36 10.73 7.61
N ALA A 78 -8.64 11.76 8.07
CA ALA A 78 -7.87 12.61 7.17
C ALA A 78 -6.73 11.80 6.52
N ASP A 79 -6.02 11.00 7.34
CA ASP A 79 -4.94 10.11 6.92
C ASP A 79 -5.46 9.02 5.96
N LEU A 80 -6.54 8.33 6.30
CA LEU A 80 -7.17 7.35 5.40
C LEU A 80 -7.71 7.99 4.11
N THR A 81 -8.26 9.20 4.17
CA THR A 81 -8.82 9.89 2.99
C THR A 81 -7.72 10.26 1.99
N ARG A 82 -6.58 10.80 2.45
CA ARG A 82 -5.46 11.12 1.55
C ARG A 82 -4.82 9.85 0.96
N LEU A 83 -4.74 8.78 1.76
CA LEU A 83 -4.25 7.49 1.27
C LEU A 83 -5.20 6.93 0.21
N ARG A 84 -6.52 6.90 0.46
CA ARG A 84 -7.54 6.51 -0.53
C ARG A 84 -7.40 7.29 -1.83
N ASN A 85 -7.27 8.62 -1.76
CA ASN A 85 -7.13 9.45 -2.95
C ASN A 85 -5.88 9.10 -3.77
N THR A 86 -4.81 8.66 -3.12
CA THR A 86 -3.61 8.14 -3.81
C THR A 86 -3.88 6.77 -4.42
N LEU A 87 -4.45 5.85 -3.64
CA LEU A 87 -4.71 4.47 -4.05
C LEU A 87 -5.75 4.36 -5.16
N LEU A 88 -6.69 5.29 -5.24
CA LEU A 88 -7.62 5.43 -6.36
C LEU A 88 -6.91 5.62 -7.71
N LEU A 89 -5.67 6.09 -7.72
CA LEU A 89 -4.89 6.28 -8.94
C LEU A 89 -4.06 5.04 -9.31
N VAL A 90 -4.11 3.97 -8.52
CA VAL A 90 -3.30 2.77 -8.71
C VAL A 90 -4.19 1.61 -9.20
N PRO A 91 -3.94 1.06 -10.41
CA PRO A 91 -4.74 -0.04 -10.93
C PRO A 91 -4.44 -1.36 -10.19
N LYS A 92 -5.42 -2.27 -10.18
CA LYS A 92 -5.29 -3.66 -9.71
C LYS A 92 -4.66 -3.76 -8.31
N ILE A 93 -5.37 -3.20 -7.33
CA ILE A 93 -5.02 -3.25 -5.91
C ILE A 93 -6.13 -3.88 -5.08
N VAL A 94 -5.76 -4.43 -3.93
CA VAL A 94 -6.67 -4.78 -2.83
C VAL A 94 -6.14 -4.07 -1.59
N TRP A 95 -6.96 -3.21 -0.99
CA TRP A 95 -6.56 -2.45 0.19
C TRP A 95 -7.15 -3.09 1.44
N ILE A 96 -6.29 -3.70 2.25
CA ILE A 96 -6.64 -4.35 3.51
C ILE A 96 -6.47 -3.35 4.65
N ILE A 97 -7.57 -2.82 5.16
CA ILE A 97 -7.58 -1.94 6.32
C ILE A 97 -7.82 -2.79 7.57
N VAL A 98 -6.90 -2.71 8.52
CA VAL A 98 -6.99 -3.47 9.77
C VAL A 98 -7.02 -2.51 10.95
N GLU A 99 -8.19 -2.41 11.59
CA GLU A 99 -8.39 -1.53 12.75
C GLU A 99 -7.83 -2.15 14.05
N ASP A 100 -7.14 -1.35 14.86
CA ASP A 100 -6.79 -1.68 16.26
C ASP A 100 -8.02 -1.53 17.18
N SER A 101 -8.96 -2.44 16.98
CA SER A 101 -10.23 -2.53 17.71
C SER A 101 -10.63 -3.99 17.88
N LEU A 102 -11.53 -4.26 18.83
CA LEU A 102 -12.10 -5.61 19.01
C LEU A 102 -13.02 -5.98 17.84
N GLU A 103 -13.69 -4.98 17.28
CA GLU A 103 -14.68 -5.14 16.22
C GLU A 103 -14.51 -4.04 15.18
N LYS A 104 -15.05 -4.28 13.98
CA LYS A 104 -15.07 -3.31 12.89
C LYS A 104 -15.94 -2.12 13.27
N SER A 105 -15.46 -0.90 13.08
CA SER A 105 -16.26 0.29 13.33
C SER A 105 -17.17 0.62 12.14
N ASP A 106 -18.36 1.17 12.40
CA ASP A 106 -19.25 1.68 11.36
C ASP A 106 -18.57 2.75 10.52
N LYS A 107 -17.75 3.59 11.16
CA LYS A 107 -17.01 4.68 10.54
C LYS A 107 -16.08 4.20 9.42
N ILE A 108 -15.30 3.14 9.67
CA ILE A 108 -14.42 2.56 8.64
C ILE A 108 -15.21 1.71 7.65
N SER A 109 -16.29 1.06 8.09
CA SER A 109 -17.18 0.29 7.21
C SER A 109 -17.84 1.19 6.14
N SER A 110 -18.42 2.32 6.55
CA SER A 110 -19.01 3.32 5.64
C SER A 110 -17.95 3.92 4.72
N PHE A 111 -16.78 4.29 5.26
CA PHE A 111 -15.66 4.77 4.45
C PHE A 111 -15.24 3.75 3.38
N ALA A 112 -15.21 2.46 3.73
CA ALA A 112 -14.85 1.40 2.80
C ALA A 112 -15.88 1.27 1.67
N MET A 113 -17.17 1.29 1.99
CA MET A 113 -18.28 1.24 1.01
C MET A 113 -18.26 2.42 0.04
N GLU A 114 -17.93 3.62 0.54
CA GLU A 114 -17.90 4.86 -0.27
C GLU A 114 -16.59 5.04 -1.06
N SER A 115 -15.58 4.19 -0.83
CA SER A 115 -14.22 4.42 -1.32
C SER A 115 -14.05 4.20 -2.82
N ASN A 116 -14.92 3.41 -3.46
CA ASN A 116 -14.75 2.86 -4.81
C ASN A 116 -13.45 2.05 -5.01
N LEU A 117 -12.82 1.59 -3.92
CA LEU A 117 -11.67 0.69 -3.94
C LEU A 117 -12.11 -0.72 -3.53
N ASN A 118 -11.38 -1.73 -3.98
CA ASN A 118 -11.52 -3.08 -3.43
C ASN A 118 -10.91 -3.11 -2.02
N ILE A 119 -11.75 -2.89 -1.01
CA ILE A 119 -11.33 -2.83 0.39
C ILE A 119 -11.74 -4.09 1.14
N VAL A 120 -10.77 -4.65 1.86
CA VAL A 120 -10.99 -5.69 2.86
C VAL A 120 -10.86 -5.03 4.23
N HIS A 121 -11.98 -4.98 4.95
CA HIS A 121 -12.02 -4.38 6.29
C HIS A 121 -11.94 -5.46 7.37
N LEU A 122 -10.88 -5.42 8.18
CA LEU A 122 -10.60 -6.33 9.29
C LEU A 122 -10.45 -5.52 10.60
N ALA A 123 -10.57 -6.22 11.73
CA ALA A 123 -10.28 -5.68 13.06
C ALA A 123 -9.41 -6.70 13.82
N GLU A 124 -8.42 -6.20 14.56
CA GLU A 124 -7.56 -7.00 15.43
C GLU A 124 -7.08 -6.11 16.57
N LYS A 125 -7.38 -6.47 17.82
CA LYS A 125 -7.05 -5.62 18.97
C LYS A 125 -5.62 -5.83 19.42
N THR A 126 -4.84 -4.75 19.55
CA THR A 126 -3.54 -4.81 20.24
C THR A 126 -3.77 -5.14 21.71
N LEU A 127 -3.34 -6.32 22.15
CA LEU A 127 -3.51 -6.75 23.55
C LEU A 127 -2.69 -5.86 24.48
N LYS A 128 -3.27 -5.36 25.57
CA LYS A 128 -2.51 -4.61 26.58
C LYS A 128 -1.59 -5.59 27.33
N LEU A 129 -0.34 -5.17 27.56
CA LEU A 129 0.56 -5.97 28.39
C LEU A 129 0.26 -5.74 29.86
N GLU A 130 0.11 -6.82 30.62
CA GLU A 130 -0.05 -6.77 32.08
C GLU A 130 1.21 -6.29 32.78
N LYS A 131 2.39 -6.48 32.16
CA LYS A 131 3.69 -6.00 32.65
C LYS A 131 4.47 -5.30 31.54
N PRO A 132 5.17 -4.18 31.82
CA PRO A 132 6.02 -3.56 30.83
C PRO A 132 7.12 -4.54 30.40
N SER A 133 7.16 -4.86 29.10
CA SER A 133 8.27 -5.62 28.51
C SER A 133 9.54 -4.75 28.55
N LYS A 134 10.71 -5.39 28.66
CA LYS A 134 12.01 -4.71 28.48
C LYS A 134 12.20 -4.17 27.06
N TYR A 135 11.40 -4.63 26.10
CA TYR A 135 11.41 -4.20 24.71
C TYR A 135 10.16 -3.37 24.41
N SER A 136 10.31 -2.27 23.67
CA SER A 136 9.20 -1.42 23.25
C SER A 136 8.28 -2.20 22.31
N ALA A 137 6.99 -2.30 22.66
CA ALA A 137 6.01 -2.87 21.76
C ALA A 137 5.83 -1.95 20.54
N HIS A 138 6.09 -2.46 19.34
CA HIS A 138 5.81 -1.75 18.10
C HIS A 138 4.29 -1.64 17.88
N LYS A 139 3.84 -0.54 17.28
CA LYS A 139 2.43 -0.35 16.93
C LYS A 139 2.11 -1.09 15.62
N GLY A 140 0.87 -1.57 15.49
CA GLY A 140 0.40 -2.15 14.23
C GLY A 140 0.82 -3.61 14.00
N VAL A 141 1.44 -4.29 14.97
CA VAL A 141 2.01 -5.64 14.76
C VAL A 141 0.90 -6.67 14.53
N GLU A 142 -0.04 -6.76 15.46
CA GLU A 142 -1.18 -7.67 15.38
C GLU A 142 -2.01 -7.41 14.13
N GLN A 143 -2.18 -6.14 13.77
CA GLN A 143 -2.95 -5.72 12.61
C GLN A 143 -2.26 -6.13 11.29
N ARG A 144 -0.93 -5.96 11.18
CA ARG A 144 -0.17 -6.45 10.03
C ARG A 144 -0.23 -7.98 9.92
N ASN A 145 -0.11 -8.68 11.04
CA ASN A 145 -0.23 -10.14 11.09
C ASN A 145 -1.61 -10.63 10.68
N ARG A 146 -2.68 -9.95 11.12
CA ARG A 146 -4.05 -10.25 10.71
C ARG A 146 -4.22 -10.09 9.19
N GLY A 147 -3.61 -9.05 8.61
CA GLY A 147 -3.56 -8.86 7.16
C GLY A 147 -2.82 -10.00 6.43
N ILE A 148 -1.63 -10.38 6.90
CA ILE A 148 -0.86 -11.51 6.33
C ILE A 148 -1.68 -12.81 6.39
N TYR A 149 -2.29 -13.09 7.55
CA TYR A 149 -3.10 -14.28 7.75
C TYR A 149 -4.28 -14.31 6.77
N TRP A 150 -5.00 -13.19 6.60
CA TRP A 150 -6.08 -13.12 5.62
C TRP A 150 -5.61 -13.37 4.19
N ILE A 151 -4.43 -12.86 3.80
CA ILE A 151 -3.83 -13.15 2.49
C ILE A 151 -3.53 -14.65 2.35
N LYS A 152 -2.93 -15.26 3.38
CA LYS A 152 -2.64 -16.71 3.41
C LYS A 152 -3.91 -17.56 3.32
N GLU A 153 -5.03 -17.13 3.90
CA GLU A 153 -6.32 -17.82 3.77
C GLU A 153 -6.89 -17.72 2.36
N LYS A 154 -6.73 -16.56 1.71
CA LYS A 154 -7.26 -16.32 0.36
C LYS A 154 -6.38 -16.89 -0.75
N GLN A 155 -5.12 -17.16 -0.46
CA GLN A 155 -4.13 -17.72 -1.38
C GLN A 155 -4.12 -17.08 -2.78
N PRO A 156 -4.12 -15.73 -2.91
CA PRO A 156 -4.05 -15.12 -4.22
C PRO A 156 -2.78 -15.55 -4.96
N GLN A 157 -2.92 -15.72 -6.27
CA GLN A 157 -1.82 -15.95 -7.19
C GLN A 157 -1.39 -14.63 -7.83
N ASN A 158 -0.14 -14.57 -8.30
CA ASN A 158 0.43 -13.38 -8.96
C ASN A 158 0.15 -12.09 -8.16
N ALA A 159 0.62 -12.04 -6.92
CA ALA A 159 0.33 -10.93 -6.02
C ALA A 159 1.59 -10.46 -5.29
N ILE A 160 1.63 -9.15 -5.01
CA ILE A 160 2.67 -8.50 -4.23
C ILE A 160 2.03 -7.93 -2.97
N VAL A 161 2.64 -8.15 -1.81
CA VAL A 161 2.21 -7.63 -0.52
C VAL A 161 3.06 -6.42 -0.17
N TYR A 162 2.40 -5.33 0.20
CA TYR A 162 3.03 -4.09 0.63
C TYR A 162 2.43 -3.61 1.96
N PHE A 163 3.27 -3.21 2.91
CA PHE A 163 2.85 -2.67 4.19
C PHE A 163 2.87 -1.15 4.12
N ALA A 164 1.69 -0.54 4.25
CA ALA A 164 1.52 0.90 4.10
C ALA A 164 0.80 1.47 5.31
N ASP A 165 1.55 2.12 6.21
CA ASP A 165 0.98 2.87 7.33
C ASP A 165 0.13 4.04 6.82
N ASP A 166 -0.95 4.35 7.54
CA ASP A 166 -1.98 5.29 7.08
C ASP A 166 -1.51 6.76 7.05
N ASP A 167 -0.40 7.10 7.71
CA ASP A 167 0.12 8.46 7.84
C ASP A 167 1.32 8.80 6.92
N ASN A 168 1.86 7.80 6.23
CA ASN A 168 2.96 7.98 5.30
C ASN A 168 2.48 8.65 3.99
N SER A 169 3.42 9.07 3.13
CA SER A 169 3.13 9.66 1.82
C SER A 169 3.76 8.83 0.71
N TYR A 170 2.96 8.49 -0.31
CA TYR A 170 3.35 7.53 -1.36
C TYR A 170 3.22 8.14 -2.75
N SER A 171 4.29 8.07 -3.55
CA SER A 171 4.24 8.45 -4.97
C SER A 171 3.58 7.34 -5.80
N LEU A 172 2.90 7.69 -6.90
CA LEU A 172 2.38 6.69 -7.84
C LEU A 172 3.49 5.81 -8.44
N LYS A 173 4.70 6.36 -8.62
CA LYS A 173 5.87 5.62 -9.11
C LYS A 173 6.24 4.44 -8.22
N LEU A 174 6.04 4.56 -6.91
CA LEU A 174 6.28 3.47 -5.97
C LEU A 174 5.47 2.22 -6.34
N PHE A 175 4.22 2.39 -6.78
CA PHE A 175 3.36 1.26 -7.11
C PHE A 175 3.74 0.60 -8.45
N GLU A 176 4.46 1.31 -9.33
CA GLU A 176 5.11 0.69 -10.50
C GLU A 176 6.30 -0.18 -10.05
N ASP A 177 7.13 0.34 -9.14
CA ASP A 177 8.25 -0.41 -8.53
C ASP A 177 7.77 -1.67 -7.81
N ILE A 178 6.76 -1.54 -6.92
CA ILE A 178 6.14 -2.66 -6.19
C ILE A 178 5.67 -3.74 -7.15
N ARG A 179 5.02 -3.35 -8.25
CA ARG A 179 4.44 -4.31 -9.21
C ARG A 179 5.51 -5.13 -9.95
N SER A 180 6.72 -4.59 -10.07
CA SER A 180 7.83 -5.27 -10.72
C SER A 180 8.54 -6.31 -9.84
N VAL A 181 8.22 -6.37 -8.54
CA VAL A 181 8.88 -7.27 -7.58
C VAL A 181 8.68 -8.73 -7.94
N LYS A 182 9.76 -9.52 -7.94
CA LYS A 182 9.71 -10.96 -8.24
C LYS A 182 9.78 -11.83 -6.99
N LYS A 183 10.60 -11.45 -6.00
CA LYS A 183 10.78 -12.09 -4.70
C LYS A 183 10.61 -11.07 -3.59
N ILE A 184 11.52 -10.09 -3.49
CA ILE A 184 11.46 -9.01 -2.51
C ILE A 184 12.15 -7.77 -3.06
N GLY A 185 11.40 -6.68 -3.22
CA GLY A 185 11.94 -5.41 -3.71
C GLY A 185 12.26 -4.46 -2.57
N VAL A 186 13.20 -3.56 -2.79
CA VAL A 186 13.56 -2.54 -1.81
C VAL A 186 13.93 -1.20 -2.43
N TRP A 187 13.68 -0.12 -1.70
CA TRP A 187 13.91 1.25 -2.14
C TRP A 187 14.21 2.19 -0.96
N PRO A 188 14.74 3.40 -1.23
CA PRO A 188 14.91 4.45 -0.24
C PRO A 188 13.61 4.96 0.38
N VAL A 189 13.66 5.35 1.65
CA VAL A 189 12.56 6.01 2.37
C VAL A 189 13.05 7.32 2.94
N ALA A 190 12.30 8.40 2.72
CA ALA A 190 12.62 9.71 3.28
C ALA A 190 12.06 9.91 4.70
N LEU A 191 12.70 10.83 5.43
CA LEU A 191 12.28 11.32 6.76
C LEU A 191 12.16 10.22 7.82
N VAL A 192 13.07 9.24 7.76
CA VAL A 192 13.07 8.05 8.63
C VAL A 192 14.42 7.90 9.33
N GLY A 193 14.45 7.17 10.45
CA GLY A 193 15.69 6.86 11.18
C GLY A 193 16.43 8.08 11.75
N GLY A 194 15.78 9.24 11.83
CA GLY A 194 16.42 10.51 12.20
C GLY A 194 17.23 11.16 11.07
N LEU A 195 17.12 10.66 9.84
CA LEU A 195 17.82 11.15 8.65
C LEU A 195 16.86 11.78 7.64
N LYS A 196 17.41 12.49 6.66
CA LYS A 196 16.65 12.93 5.48
C LYS A 196 16.12 11.74 4.70
N TYR A 197 16.87 10.63 4.67
CA TYR A 197 16.47 9.35 4.13
C TYR A 197 17.33 8.23 4.72
N GLU A 198 16.79 7.01 4.77
CA GLU A 198 17.56 5.76 4.80
C GLU A 198 17.43 5.09 3.43
N ALA A 199 18.50 4.45 2.96
CA ALA A 199 18.51 3.88 1.62
C ALA A 199 19.39 2.62 1.52
N PRO A 200 18.95 1.59 0.79
CA PRO A 200 19.86 0.55 0.34
C PRO A 200 20.93 1.16 -0.57
N ILE A 201 22.18 0.72 -0.40
CA ILE A 201 23.29 1.04 -1.29
C ILE A 201 23.31 -0.02 -2.37
N CYS A 202 23.01 0.39 -3.60
CA CYS A 202 22.80 -0.50 -4.73
C CYS A 202 23.91 -0.31 -5.78
N ASN A 203 24.42 -1.42 -6.30
CA ASN A 203 25.39 -1.45 -7.38
C ASN A 203 24.82 -2.32 -8.50
N ASN A 204 24.43 -1.69 -9.60
CA ASN A 204 23.63 -2.30 -10.66
C ASN A 204 22.39 -3.00 -10.08
N ASP A 205 22.14 -4.24 -10.45
CA ASP A 205 20.94 -4.98 -10.02
C ASP A 205 21.11 -5.67 -8.66
N LYS A 206 22.05 -5.22 -7.81
CA LYS A 206 22.28 -5.82 -6.49
C LYS A 206 22.33 -4.78 -5.37
N VAL A 207 21.75 -5.13 -4.23
CA VAL A 207 21.97 -4.41 -2.98
C VAL A 207 23.27 -4.92 -2.36
N VAL A 208 24.17 -4.01 -1.99
CA VAL A 208 25.49 -4.35 -1.44
C VAL A 208 25.64 -3.93 0.02
N ASP A 209 24.94 -2.87 0.43
CA ASP A 209 25.00 -2.34 1.80
C ASP A 209 23.79 -1.42 2.06
N TRP A 210 23.82 -0.64 3.14
CA TRP A 210 22.77 0.31 3.49
C TRP A 210 23.32 1.61 4.08
N PHE A 211 22.68 2.72 3.72
CA PHE A 211 22.84 4.01 4.35
C PHE A 211 21.75 4.22 5.41
N TYR A 212 22.14 4.22 6.69
CA TYR A 212 21.24 4.32 7.83
C TYR A 212 21.98 4.82 9.08
N ALA A 213 21.24 5.31 10.07
CA ALA A 213 21.84 5.77 11.34
C ALA A 213 21.23 5.10 12.57
N TYR A 214 19.94 4.76 12.51
CA TYR A 214 19.26 4.20 13.67
C TYR A 214 19.59 2.71 13.86
N ASN A 215 19.95 2.34 15.09
CA ASN A 215 20.18 0.96 15.56
C ASN A 215 21.08 0.13 14.62
N GLN A 216 22.41 0.19 14.83
CA GLN A 216 23.40 -0.55 14.04
C GLN A 216 23.38 -2.08 14.21
N ARG A 217 22.49 -2.61 15.06
CA ARG A 217 22.35 -4.06 15.29
C ARG A 217 21.17 -4.68 14.51
N ARG A 218 20.48 -3.90 13.67
CA ARG A 218 19.40 -4.41 12.81
C ARG A 218 19.93 -5.51 11.90
N TYR A 219 19.14 -6.56 11.73
CA TYR A 219 19.49 -7.65 10.82
C TYR A 219 19.56 -7.17 9.36
N VAL A 220 18.55 -6.39 8.94
CA VAL A 220 18.55 -5.59 7.71
C VAL A 220 17.97 -4.22 8.07
N PRO A 221 18.67 -3.11 7.83
CA PRO A 221 18.26 -1.77 8.26
C PRO A 221 17.22 -1.13 7.32
N THR A 222 16.07 -1.79 7.21
CA THR A 222 14.90 -1.35 6.42
C THR A 222 13.86 -0.69 7.31
N ASP A 223 13.04 0.18 6.71
CA ASP A 223 11.78 0.67 7.30
C ASP A 223 10.61 -0.16 6.75
N MET A 224 9.48 -0.22 7.46
CA MET A 224 8.29 -0.96 7.00
C MET A 224 7.85 -0.56 5.59
N ALA A 225 7.96 0.73 5.25
CA ALA A 225 7.57 1.26 3.94
C ALA A 225 8.65 1.06 2.85
N SER A 226 9.81 0.49 3.18
CA SER A 226 10.95 0.40 2.26
C SER A 226 10.94 -0.83 1.36
N PHE A 227 10.04 -1.79 1.56
CA PHE A 227 10.05 -3.06 0.83
C PHE A 227 8.65 -3.58 0.49
N ALA A 228 8.57 -4.42 -0.54
CA ALA A 228 7.41 -5.24 -0.83
C ALA A 228 7.82 -6.67 -1.17
N ILE A 229 6.92 -7.61 -0.94
CA ILE A 229 7.20 -9.04 -0.99
C ILE A 229 6.27 -9.71 -1.99
N ASN A 230 6.82 -10.57 -2.86
CA ASN A 230 5.98 -11.46 -3.65
C ASN A 230 5.26 -12.45 -2.71
N VAL A 231 3.94 -12.58 -2.87
CA VAL A 231 3.11 -13.39 -1.97
C VAL A 231 3.60 -14.84 -1.84
N GLN A 232 4.23 -15.38 -2.87
CA GLN A 232 4.80 -16.73 -2.85
C GLN A 232 5.86 -16.90 -1.76
N LEU A 233 6.60 -15.84 -1.44
CA LEU A 233 7.56 -15.87 -0.33
C LEU A 233 6.85 -16.06 1.01
N LEU A 234 5.64 -15.51 1.20
CA LEU A 234 4.89 -15.71 2.44
C LEU A 234 4.38 -17.14 2.60
N TYR A 235 4.11 -17.83 1.50
CA TYR A 235 3.65 -19.23 1.50
C TYR A 235 4.80 -20.23 1.73
N GLN A 236 6.03 -19.87 1.38
CA GLN A 236 7.22 -20.71 1.59
C GLN A 236 7.60 -20.86 3.07
N PHE A 237 7.14 -19.94 3.93
CA PHE A 237 7.49 -19.92 5.35
C PHE A 237 6.22 -19.84 6.19
N ASP A 238 5.94 -20.93 6.93
CA ASP A 238 4.80 -20.98 7.86
C ASP A 238 4.91 -19.87 8.93
N ASP A 239 6.13 -19.56 9.34
CA ASP A 239 6.51 -18.59 10.37
C ASP A 239 6.60 -17.13 9.84
N SER A 240 5.97 -16.81 8.70
CA SER A 240 5.96 -15.46 8.13
C SER A 240 4.98 -14.50 8.86
N TYR A 241 5.37 -14.06 10.06
CA TYR A 241 4.66 -13.01 10.81
C TYR A 241 5.64 -12.07 11.53
N PHE A 242 5.15 -10.89 11.89
CA PHE A 242 5.86 -9.91 12.70
C PHE A 242 5.83 -10.30 14.18
N GLU A 243 7.01 -10.42 14.79
CA GLU A 243 7.13 -10.71 16.22
C GLU A 243 6.93 -9.44 17.05
N ARG A 244 5.99 -9.51 18.00
CA ARG A 244 5.68 -8.38 18.89
C ARG A 244 6.85 -7.99 19.80
N PHE A 245 7.61 -8.97 20.26
CA PHE A 245 8.73 -8.80 21.18
C PHE A 245 10.03 -9.28 20.54
N THR A 246 10.58 -8.45 19.67
CA THR A 246 11.87 -8.72 19.03
C THR A 246 13.01 -8.07 19.82
N LYS A 247 14.16 -8.76 19.87
CA LYS A 247 15.43 -8.20 20.36
C LYS A 247 16.12 -7.32 19.30
N SER A 248 15.70 -7.46 18.03
CA SER A 248 16.06 -6.59 16.90
C SER A 248 14.96 -5.53 16.71
N ASP A 249 15.00 -4.85 15.57
CA ASP A 249 13.86 -4.16 14.96
C ASP A 249 12.79 -5.13 14.41
N LEU A 250 11.60 -4.58 14.17
CA LEU A 250 10.42 -5.31 13.72
C LEU A 250 10.63 -5.90 12.32
N GLU A 251 11.08 -5.06 11.39
CA GLU A 251 11.33 -5.37 9.99
C GLU A 251 12.42 -6.44 9.86
N GLY A 252 13.59 -6.21 10.47
CA GLY A 252 14.68 -7.17 10.48
C GLY A 252 14.29 -8.53 11.06
N SER A 253 13.45 -8.57 12.11
CA SER A 253 12.97 -9.84 12.67
C SER A 253 12.07 -10.62 11.71
N PHE A 254 11.18 -9.93 11.00
CA PHE A 254 10.30 -10.52 10.00
C PHE A 254 11.09 -11.02 8.79
N LEU A 255 11.99 -10.20 8.26
CA LEU A 255 12.87 -10.57 7.15
C LEU A 255 13.76 -11.77 7.48
N LYS A 256 14.22 -11.88 8.73
CA LYS A 256 14.99 -13.03 9.21
C LYS A 256 14.16 -14.33 9.19
N ARG A 257 12.87 -14.28 9.57
CA ARG A 257 11.95 -15.45 9.51
C ARG A 257 11.68 -15.91 8.08
N LEU A 258 11.72 -14.97 7.13
CA LEU A 258 11.66 -15.25 5.68
C LEU A 258 13.00 -15.69 5.09
N ASN A 259 14.04 -15.89 5.93
CA ASN A 259 15.40 -16.23 5.51
C ASN A 259 15.96 -15.28 4.43
N ILE A 260 15.58 -14.00 4.48
CA ILE A 260 16.07 -12.99 3.53
C ILE A 260 17.45 -12.53 3.95
N LYS A 261 18.36 -12.41 2.97
CA LYS A 261 19.69 -11.81 3.11
C LYS A 261 19.77 -10.56 2.25
N VAL A 262 20.79 -9.73 2.47
CA VAL A 262 21.03 -8.51 1.69
C VAL A 262 21.03 -8.80 0.17
N ALA A 263 21.65 -9.91 -0.24
CA ALA A 263 21.74 -10.31 -1.64
C ALA A 263 20.42 -10.77 -2.27
N ASP A 264 19.36 -11.02 -1.49
CA ASP A 264 18.04 -11.43 -2.00
C ASP A 264 17.19 -10.25 -2.47
N PHE A 265 17.55 -9.02 -2.09
CA PHE A 265 16.79 -7.84 -2.42
C PHE A 265 16.99 -7.41 -3.88
N GLU A 266 15.87 -7.11 -4.53
CA GLU A 266 15.82 -6.46 -5.84
C GLU A 266 15.86 -4.93 -5.68
N PRO A 267 16.90 -4.23 -6.19
CA PRO A 267 16.92 -2.78 -6.23
C PRO A 267 15.74 -2.23 -7.05
N LYS A 268 14.98 -1.30 -6.48
CA LYS A 268 13.92 -0.54 -7.18
C LYS A 268 14.22 0.96 -7.13
N ALA A 269 13.28 1.80 -7.60
CA ALA A 269 13.41 3.26 -7.56
C ALA A 269 14.70 3.76 -8.23
N GLU A 270 14.90 3.34 -9.49
CA GLU A 270 16.08 3.63 -10.32
C GLU A 270 17.40 3.27 -9.61
N VAL A 271 17.57 1.98 -9.26
CA VAL A 271 18.75 1.46 -8.54
C VAL A 271 18.99 2.22 -7.23
N CYS A 272 17.92 2.37 -6.45
CA CYS A 272 17.93 2.97 -5.13
C CYS A 272 18.36 4.45 -5.11
N SER A 273 18.28 5.13 -6.26
CA SER A 273 18.69 6.54 -6.40
C SER A 273 17.53 7.53 -6.23
N LYS A 274 16.28 7.05 -6.21
CA LYS A 274 15.07 7.88 -6.05
C LYS A 274 14.31 7.56 -4.79
N ILE A 275 13.63 8.60 -4.28
CA ILE A 275 12.71 8.50 -3.15
C ILE A 275 11.30 8.57 -3.71
N HIS A 276 10.50 7.53 -3.43
CA HIS A 276 9.10 7.44 -3.83
C HIS A 276 8.14 7.26 -2.65
N VAL A 277 8.68 7.23 -1.43
CA VAL A 277 7.92 7.14 -0.18
C VAL A 277 8.57 7.97 0.93
N TRP A 278 7.73 8.60 1.75
CA TRP A 278 8.14 9.43 2.87
C TRP A 278 7.44 8.97 4.14
N HIS A 279 8.22 8.76 5.20
CA HIS A 279 7.72 8.41 6.53
C HIS A 279 7.18 9.67 7.25
N THR A 280 6.16 10.31 6.67
CA THR A 280 5.49 11.46 7.27
C THR A 280 4.68 11.07 8.51
N ARG A 281 4.46 12.03 9.41
CA ARG A 281 3.58 11.87 10.57
C ARG A 281 2.69 13.10 10.71
N THR A 282 1.41 12.87 10.95
CA THR A 282 0.47 13.97 11.23
C THR A 282 0.64 14.43 12.68
N MET A 283 0.70 15.75 12.88
CA MET A 283 0.81 16.31 14.23
C MET A 283 -0.45 16.02 15.07
N LEU A 284 -0.27 15.87 16.38
CA LEU A 284 -1.39 15.75 17.32
C LEU A 284 -2.26 17.01 17.30
N VAL A 285 -3.57 16.81 17.21
CA VAL A 285 -4.55 17.89 17.19
C VAL A 285 -4.76 18.44 18.60
N LYS A 286 -4.65 19.76 18.77
CA LYS A 286 -4.98 20.45 20.02
C LYS A 286 -6.46 20.82 20.02
N ILE A 287 -7.32 19.93 20.53
CA ILE A 287 -8.75 20.20 20.68
C ILE A 287 -8.99 20.97 21.98
N ARG A 288 -9.68 22.13 21.90
CA ARG A 288 -10.13 22.87 23.08
C ARG A 288 -11.20 22.06 23.80
N LYS A 289 -11.06 21.85 25.10
CA LYS A 289 -12.09 21.16 25.92
C LYS A 289 -13.17 22.17 26.34
N GLY A 290 -14.45 21.87 26.09
CA GLY A 290 -15.61 22.69 26.48
C GLY A 290 -16.88 22.38 25.67
N GLU A 291 -18.06 22.75 26.19
CA GLU A 291 -19.40 22.35 25.70
C GLU A 291 -19.75 22.74 24.25
N ILE A 292 -18.98 23.62 23.61
CA ILE A 292 -19.29 24.19 22.29
C ILE A 292 -18.66 23.38 21.12
N VAL A 293 -17.79 22.41 21.41
CA VAL A 293 -16.94 21.78 20.36
C VAL A 293 -17.57 20.55 19.69
N GLU A 294 -18.56 19.91 20.31
CA GLU A 294 -19.21 18.70 19.77
C GLU A 294 -20.63 18.99 19.23
N ARG A 295 -20.74 19.79 18.17
CA ARG A 295 -21.91 19.66 17.28
C ARG A 295 -21.69 18.43 16.41
N LYS A 296 -22.58 17.44 16.47
CA LYS A 296 -22.59 16.32 15.53
C LYS A 296 -22.68 16.89 14.11
N ILE A 297 -21.69 16.56 13.28
CA ILE A 297 -21.63 16.83 11.84
C ILE A 297 -22.24 15.63 11.12
#